data_AF-A0A661K6K5-F1
#
_entry.id   AF-A0A661K6K5-F1
#
_cell.length_a   1.000
_cell.length_b   1.000
_cell.length_c   1.000
_cell.angle_alpha   90.00
_cell.angle_beta   90.00
_cell.angle_gamma   90.00
#
_symmetry.space_group_name_H-M   'P 1'
#
loop_
_entity.id
_entity.type
_entity.pdbx_description
1 polymer ?
#
loop_
_entity_poly.entity_id
_entity_poly.type
_entity_poly.pdbx_seq_one_letter_code
_entity_poly.pdbx_strand_id
1 'polypeptide(L)'
;MAKRRLTKLDRYLESRIWNAKLKNPHKVISTETLIEELTRYYGLKGGNRLKVELRKMVKLARRRVYRKRALLTKNIKTWAQELDVPEWLVERWVKNSLLDKKNIDAVIHILKDYRGFLSDT
;
A
#
# COMPACT_ATOMS: atom_id res chain seq x y z
N MET A 1 -3.21 19.84 13.31
CA MET A 1 -3.47 19.92 11.84
C MET A 1 -4.68 19.05 11.50
N ALA A 2 -5.79 19.64 11.04
CA ALA A 2 -6.98 18.88 10.67
C ALA A 2 -6.67 17.88 9.54
N LYS A 3 -7.09 16.62 9.69
CA LYS A 3 -7.01 15.61 8.62
C LYS A 3 -7.98 16.01 7.50
N ARG A 4 -7.47 16.69 6.45
CA ARG A 4 -8.24 16.95 5.24
C ARG A 4 -8.77 15.63 4.67
N ARG A 5 -10.06 15.57 4.38
CA ARG A 5 -10.70 14.41 3.72
C ARG A 5 -10.12 14.24 2.32
N LEU A 6 -9.71 13.01 1.99
CA LEU A 6 -9.13 12.69 0.68
C LEU A 6 -10.19 12.81 -0.42
N THR A 7 -9.86 13.55 -1.47
CA THR A 7 -10.67 13.71 -2.67
C THR A 7 -10.68 12.44 -3.53
N LYS A 8 -11.56 12.36 -4.54
CA LYS A 8 -11.55 11.25 -5.52
C LYS A 8 -10.20 11.16 -6.25
N LEU A 9 -9.62 12.30 -6.63
CA LEU A 9 -8.32 12.38 -7.29
C LEU A 9 -7.18 11.92 -6.37
N ASP A 10 -7.21 12.27 -5.09
CA ASP A 10 -6.24 11.78 -4.09
C ASP A 10 -6.25 10.25 -4.01
N ARG A 11 -7.45 9.65 -3.90
CA ARG A 11 -7.60 8.20 -3.78
C ARG A 11 -7.13 7.49 -5.05
N TYR A 12 -7.45 8.05 -6.22
CA TYR A 12 -6.97 7.53 -7.50
C TYR A 12 -5.44 7.51 -7.54
N LEU A 13 -4.79 8.65 -7.23
CA LEU A 13 -3.34 8.75 -7.21
C LEU A 13 -2.69 7.76 -6.24
N GLU A 14 -3.22 7.68 -5.03
CA GLU A 14 -2.71 6.73 -4.02
C GLU A 14 -2.84 5.29 -4.49
N SER A 15 -4.00 4.90 -5.01
CA SER A 15 -4.24 3.55 -5.52
C SER A 15 -3.33 3.23 -6.70
N ARG A 16 -3.20 4.16 -7.65
CA ARG A 16 -2.36 4.01 -8.84
C ARG A 16 -0.87 3.84 -8.49
N ILE A 17 -0.35 4.67 -7.59
CA ILE A 17 1.04 4.60 -7.11
C ILE A 17 1.24 3.33 -6.27
N TRP A 18 0.29 3.00 -5.39
CA TRP A 18 0.33 1.80 -4.55
C TRP A 18 0.41 0.52 -5.39
N ASN A 19 -0.48 0.37 -6.37
CA ASN A 19 -0.50 -0.80 -7.25
C ASN A 19 0.78 -0.93 -8.08
N ALA A 20 1.36 0.19 -8.53
CA ALA A 20 2.65 0.18 -9.20
C ALA A 20 3.78 -0.32 -8.28
N LYS A 21 3.78 0.09 -7.01
CA LYS A 21 4.74 -0.38 -6.00
C LYS A 21 4.55 -1.85 -5.61
N LEU A 22 3.32 -2.34 -5.57
CA LEU A 22 3.03 -3.76 -5.33
C LEU A 22 3.52 -4.66 -6.48
N LYS A 23 3.41 -4.19 -7.72
CA LYS A 23 3.91 -4.92 -8.90
C LYS A 23 5.43 -4.88 -9.00
N ASN A 24 6.02 -3.69 -8.79
CA ASN A 24 7.46 -3.50 -8.78
C ASN A 24 7.85 -2.46 -7.71
N PRO A 25 8.50 -2.89 -6.62
CA PRO A 25 9.04 -2.05 -5.55
C PRO A 25 9.79 -0.78 -5.99
N HIS A 26 10.54 -0.87 -7.07
CA HIS A 26 11.40 0.20 -7.58
C HIS A 26 10.69 1.07 -8.62
N LYS A 27 9.51 0.68 -9.11
CA LYS A 27 8.77 1.47 -10.10
C LYS A 27 8.42 2.85 -9.55
N VAL A 28 8.76 3.87 -10.32
CA VAL A 28 8.38 5.25 -10.10
C VAL A 28 7.68 5.72 -11.37
N ILE A 29 6.36 5.90 -11.31
CA ILE A 29 5.62 6.58 -12.38
C ILE A 29 6.02 8.04 -12.32
N SER A 30 6.26 8.73 -13.45
CA SER A 30 6.60 10.17 -13.42
C SER A 30 5.41 10.99 -12.92
N THR A 31 5.68 12.21 -12.46
CA THR A 31 4.61 13.13 -12.02
C THR A 31 3.74 13.55 -13.22
N GLU A 32 4.38 13.80 -14.36
CA GLU A 32 3.76 14.19 -15.61
C GLU A 32 2.79 13.11 -16.10
N THR A 33 3.21 11.84 -16.12
CA THR A 33 2.33 10.72 -16.51
C THR A 33 1.12 10.60 -15.57
N LEU A 34 1.30 10.77 -14.25
CA LEU A 34 0.17 10.74 -13.31
C LEU A 34 -0.81 11.90 -13.53
N ILE A 35 -0.30 13.08 -13.88
CA ILE A 35 -1.10 14.26 -14.20
C ILE A 35 -1.86 14.06 -15.50
N GLU A 36 -1.21 13.53 -16.54
CA GLU A 36 -1.84 13.20 -17.83
C GLU A 36 -2.94 12.15 -17.66
N GLU A 37 -2.66 11.06 -16.93
CA GLU A 37 -3.65 10.03 -16.59
C GLU A 37 -4.87 10.65 -15.88
N LEU A 38 -4.64 11.45 -14.83
CA LEU A 38 -5.72 12.13 -14.09
C LEU A 38 -6.54 13.07 -14.98
N THR A 39 -5.86 13.88 -15.78
CA THR A 39 -6.49 14.90 -16.62
C THR A 39 -7.38 14.23 -17.66
N ARG A 40 -6.89 13.15 -18.29
CA ARG A 40 -7.64 12.35 -19.27
C ARG A 40 -8.81 11.62 -18.62
N TYR A 41 -8.59 10.94 -17.50
CA TYR A 41 -9.60 10.09 -16.87
C TYR A 41 -10.76 10.88 -16.26
N TYR A 42 -10.47 12.07 -15.72
CA TYR A 42 -11.47 12.92 -15.07
C TYR A 42 -11.89 14.13 -15.92
N GLY A 43 -11.46 14.22 -17.18
CA GLY A 43 -11.82 15.32 -18.09
C GLY A 43 -11.44 16.70 -17.55
N LEU A 44 -10.34 16.81 -16.81
CA LEU A 44 -9.97 18.06 -16.14
C LEU A 44 -9.53 19.10 -17.17
N LYS A 45 -10.22 20.23 -17.24
CA LYS A 45 -9.85 21.37 -18.09
C LYS A 45 -9.27 22.47 -17.22
N GLY A 46 -8.06 22.94 -17.56
CA GLY A 46 -7.42 24.04 -16.83
C GLY A 46 -6.03 24.38 -17.33
N GLY A 47 -5.59 25.58 -17.00
CA GLY A 47 -4.26 26.09 -17.34
C GLY A 47 -3.19 25.77 -16.28
N ASN A 48 -2.17 26.62 -16.19
CA ASN A 48 -1.01 26.42 -15.30
C ASN A 48 -1.38 26.24 -13.82
N ARG A 49 -2.43 26.92 -13.32
CA ARG A 49 -2.89 26.80 -11.93
C ARG A 49 -3.28 25.35 -11.58
N LEU A 50 -4.06 24.71 -12.45
CA LEU A 50 -4.46 23.30 -12.26
C LEU A 50 -3.24 22.38 -12.25
N LYS A 51 -2.28 22.57 -13.18
CA LYS A 51 -1.04 21.77 -13.20
C LYS A 51 -0.26 21.87 -11.89
N VAL A 52 -0.16 23.07 -11.30
CA VAL A 52 0.51 23.28 -10.01
C VAL A 52 -0.21 22.54 -8.87
N GLU A 53 -1.54 22.59 -8.84
CA GLU A 53 -2.34 21.86 -7.85
C GLU A 53 -2.18 20.34 -7.98
N LEU A 54 -2.27 19.81 -9.21
CA LEU A 54 -2.10 18.37 -9.46
C LEU A 54 -0.69 17.89 -9.08
N ARG A 55 0.37 18.67 -9.33
CA ARG A 55 1.73 18.36 -8.85
C ARG A 55 1.80 18.26 -7.34
N LYS A 56 1.15 19.19 -6.61
CA LYS A 56 1.06 19.13 -5.14
C LYS A 56 0.33 17.86 -4.69
N MET A 57 -0.77 17.49 -5.36
CA MET A 57 -1.52 16.27 -5.06
C MET A 57 -0.67 15.00 -5.27
N VAL A 58 0.05 14.90 -6.39
CA VAL A 58 0.98 13.78 -6.65
C VAL A 58 2.03 13.67 -5.55
N LYS A 59 2.66 14.79 -5.16
CA LYS A 59 3.67 14.81 -4.08
C LYS A 59 3.10 14.28 -2.76
N LEU A 60 1.88 14.69 -2.40
CA LEU A 60 1.22 14.24 -1.18
C LEU A 60 0.83 12.75 -1.26
N ALA A 61 0.29 12.30 -2.38
CA ALA A 61 -0.05 10.89 -2.60
C ALA A 61 1.18 9.98 -2.49
N ARG A 62 2.32 10.37 -3.09
CA ARG A 62 3.60 9.65 -2.93
C ARG A 62 4.02 9.53 -1.48
N ARG A 63 3.98 10.63 -0.72
CA ARG A 63 4.34 10.63 0.70
C ARG A 63 3.48 9.64 1.48
N ARG A 64 2.16 9.61 1.22
CA ARG A 64 1.23 8.68 1.88
C ARG A 64 1.52 7.22 1.51
N VAL A 65 1.75 6.94 0.23
CA VAL A 65 2.11 5.59 -0.25
C VAL A 65 3.44 5.12 0.33
N TYR A 66 4.46 5.98 0.39
CA TYR A 66 5.77 5.60 0.93
C TYR A 66 5.69 5.32 2.44
N ARG A 67 4.94 6.12 3.19
CA ARG A 67 4.66 5.83 4.61
C ARG A 67 3.90 4.51 4.78
N LYS A 68 2.86 4.27 3.96
CA LYS A 68 2.10 3.02 3.97
C LYS A 68 3.00 1.82 3.70
N ARG A 69 3.93 1.94 2.74
CA ARG A 69 4.89 0.89 2.39
C ARG A 69 5.89 0.65 3.53
N ALA A 70 6.48 1.70 4.10
CA ALA A 70 7.40 1.56 5.22
C ALA A 70 6.73 0.88 6.42
N LEU A 71 5.49 1.26 6.72
CA LEU A 71 4.70 0.60 7.75
C LEU A 71 4.41 -0.87 7.40
N LEU A 72 4.10 -1.18 6.14
CA LEU A 72 3.86 -2.54 5.70
C LEU A 72 5.12 -3.41 5.85
N THR A 73 6.28 -2.93 5.39
CA THR A 73 7.56 -3.62 5.56
C THR A 73 7.88 -3.87 7.04
N LYS A 74 7.63 -2.89 7.91
CA LYS A 74 7.75 -3.10 9.36
C LYS A 74 6.83 -4.20 9.86
N ASN A 75 5.55 -4.17 9.47
CA ASN A 75 4.59 -5.19 9.92
C ASN A 75 4.98 -6.59 9.40
N ILE A 76 5.40 -6.71 8.14
CA ILE A 76 5.86 -7.99 7.56
C ILE A 76 6.95 -8.61 8.42
N LYS A 77 7.96 -7.81 8.80
CA LYS A 77 9.05 -8.27 9.67
C LYS A 77 8.53 -8.74 11.03
N THR A 78 7.65 -7.96 11.66
CA THR A 78 7.04 -8.34 12.94
C THR A 78 6.20 -9.61 12.83
N TRP A 79 5.34 -9.70 11.82
CA TRP A 79 4.47 -10.86 11.59
C TRP A 79 5.27 -12.12 11.25
N ALA A 80 6.36 -12.00 10.49
CA ALA A 80 7.26 -13.11 10.22
C ALA A 80 7.85 -13.71 11.50
N GLN A 81 8.22 -12.85 12.46
CA GLN A 81 8.70 -13.28 13.78
C GLN A 81 7.59 -13.93 14.61
N GLU A 82 6.42 -13.30 14.69
CA GLU A 82 5.27 -13.81 15.48
C GLU A 82 4.73 -15.15 14.94
N LEU A 83 4.77 -15.30 13.61
CA LEU A 83 4.33 -16.51 12.93
C LEU A 83 5.43 -17.56 12.83
N ASP A 84 6.68 -17.23 13.17
CA ASP A 84 7.86 -18.08 12.97
C ASP A 84 7.92 -18.64 11.54
N VAL A 85 7.88 -17.72 10.56
CA VAL A 85 8.01 -18.03 9.13
C VAL A 85 8.90 -16.98 8.44
N PRO A 86 9.49 -17.29 7.28
CA PRO A 86 10.30 -16.31 6.54
C PRO A 86 9.51 -15.08 6.07
N GLU A 87 10.15 -13.89 6.06
CA GLU A 87 9.54 -12.63 5.61
C GLU A 87 8.97 -12.72 4.18
N TRP A 88 9.64 -13.43 3.26
CA TRP A 88 9.19 -13.58 1.86
C TRP A 88 7.84 -14.29 1.75
N LEU A 89 7.51 -15.19 2.69
CA LEU A 89 6.24 -15.90 2.71
C LEU A 89 5.12 -14.98 3.19
N VAL A 90 5.38 -14.18 4.23
CA VAL A 90 4.46 -13.14 4.70
C VAL A 90 4.22 -12.09 3.62
N GLU A 91 5.27 -11.65 2.92
CA GLU A 91 5.13 -10.77 1.75
C GLU A 91 4.20 -11.35 0.69
N ARG A 92 4.34 -12.65 0.40
CA ARG A 92 3.48 -13.36 -0.54
C ARG A 92 2.02 -13.36 -0.06
N TRP A 93 1.75 -13.64 1.21
CA TRP A 93 0.39 -13.63 1.75
C TRP A 93 -0.24 -12.23 1.69
N VAL A 94 0.50 -11.20 2.10
CA VAL A 94 0.07 -9.80 2.00
C VAL A 94 -0.23 -9.41 0.55
N LYS A 95 0.65 -9.77 -0.39
CA LYS A 95 0.48 -9.45 -1.82
C LYS A 95 -0.77 -10.12 -2.41
N ASN A 96 -1.11 -11.31 -1.94
CA ASN A 96 -2.30 -12.06 -2.35
C ASN A 96 -3.55 -11.74 -1.50
N SER A 97 -3.49 -10.73 -0.62
CA SER A 97 -4.59 -10.36 0.27
C SER A 97 -5.04 -11.48 1.22
N LEU A 98 -4.15 -12.42 1.54
CA LEU A 98 -4.40 -13.50 2.50
C LEU A 98 -4.11 -13.06 3.94
N LEU A 99 -3.22 -12.07 4.11
CA LEU A 99 -2.82 -11.55 5.40
C LEU A 99 -2.86 -10.01 5.40
N ASP A 100 -3.50 -9.44 6.42
CA ASP A 100 -3.52 -8.02 6.69
C ASP A 100 -3.61 -7.73 8.20
N LYS A 101 -3.70 -6.45 8.56
CA LYS A 101 -3.80 -6.02 9.97
C LYS A 101 -5.06 -6.50 10.68
N LYS A 102 -6.11 -6.88 9.97
CA LYS A 102 -7.39 -7.26 10.56
C LYS A 102 -7.44 -8.75 10.89
N ASN A 103 -6.68 -9.56 10.18
CA ASN A 103 -6.72 -11.02 10.33
C ASN A 103 -5.44 -11.63 10.89
N ILE A 104 -4.36 -10.87 11.09
CA ILE A 104 -3.09 -11.37 11.60
C ILE A 104 -3.24 -12.15 12.91
N ASP A 105 -3.98 -11.63 13.90
CA ASP A 105 -4.13 -12.28 15.20
C ASP A 105 -4.78 -13.66 15.05
N ALA A 106 -5.82 -13.76 14.21
CA ALA A 106 -6.48 -15.03 13.92
C ALA A 106 -5.54 -16.02 13.22
N VAL A 107 -4.72 -15.56 12.27
CA VAL A 107 -3.73 -16.40 11.58
C VAL A 107 -2.65 -16.89 12.54
N ILE A 108 -2.19 -16.05 13.47
CA ILE A 108 -1.25 -16.44 14.53
C ILE A 108 -1.84 -17.58 15.37
N HIS A 109 -3.10 -17.45 15.79
CA HIS A 109 -3.76 -18.49 16.58
C HIS A 109 -3.88 -19.81 15.81
N ILE A 110 -4.38 -19.78 14.57
CA ILE A 110 -4.52 -20.97 13.73
C ILE A 110 -3.19 -21.71 13.56
N LEU A 111 -2.08 -20.98 13.34
CA LEU A 111 -0.77 -21.60 13.16
C LEU A 111 -0.18 -22.14 14.46
N LYS A 112 -0.47 -21.52 15.61
CA LYS A 112 -0.09 -22.06 16.92
C LYS A 112 -0.85 -23.37 17.22
N ASP A 113 -2.15 -23.39 17.01
CA ASP A 113 -2.98 -24.59 17.22
C ASP A 113 -2.50 -25.74 16.32
N TYR A 114 -2.22 -25.45 15.04
CA TYR A 114 -1.69 -26.44 14.10
C TYR A 114 -0.32 -27.00 14.52
N ARG A 115 0.59 -26.16 15.03
CA ARG A 115 1.89 -26.62 15.55
C ARG A 115 1.76 -27.46 16.82
N GLY A 116 0.85 -27.08 17.72
CA GLY A 116 0.51 -27.88 18.90
C GLY A 116 0.06 -29.28 18.50
N PHE A 117 -0.90 -29.36 17.56
CA PHE A 117 -1.37 -30.63 17.02
C PHE A 117 -0.23 -31.50 16.46
N LEU A 118 0.70 -30.91 15.68
CA LEU A 118 1.85 -31.65 15.12
C LEU A 118 2.87 -32.10 16.17
N SER A 119 2.91 -31.45 17.34
CA SER A 119 3.84 -31.78 18.43
C SER A 119 3.31 -32.90 19.33
N ASP A 120 1.98 -33.06 19.38
CA ASP A 120 1.28 -34.09 20.15
C ASP A 120 1.12 -35.42 19.38
N THR A 121 1.53 -35.46 18.11
CA THR A 121 1.57 -36.65 17.23
C THR A 121 2.98 -37.08 16.92
#